data_AF-U7UD05-F1
#
_entry.id   AF-U7UD05-F1
#
_cell.length_a   1.000
_cell.length_b   1.000
_cell.length_c   1.000
_cell.angle_alpha   90.00
_cell.angle_beta   90.00
_cell.angle_gamma   90.00
#
_symmetry.space_group_name_H-M   'P 1'
#
loop_
_entity.id
_entity.type
_entity.pdbx_description
1 polymer ?
#
loop_
_entity_poly.entity_id
_entity_poly.type
_entity_poly.pdbx_seq_one_letter_code
_entity_poly.pdbx_strand_id
1 'polypeptide(L)'
;MKYKGFYFLLFKGSMKKVLIEKYDKAYASEIIKKSKIIYRKLIEEADDIGKDNPMAYNEMFALAFIAPYIASEKKIPPETIQEMMRQSLYSVKWYFSFLLTEILWVTGLSLIKKIRVLQRERSSISSAEE
;
A
#
# COMPACT_ATOMS: atom_id res chain seq x y z
N MET A 1 -13.81 -10.65 -1.93
CA MET A 1 -12.72 -9.77 -2.39
C MET A 1 -11.39 -10.18 -1.78
N LYS A 2 -10.36 -10.40 -2.60
CA LYS A 2 -9.05 -10.99 -2.22
C LYS A 2 -8.18 -10.08 -1.31
N TYR A 3 -8.61 -8.85 -1.02
CA TYR A 3 -7.77 -7.80 -0.41
C TYR A 3 -8.33 -7.15 0.87
N LYS A 4 -9.50 -7.59 1.37
CA LYS A 4 -10.27 -6.92 2.45
C LYS A 4 -9.52 -6.70 3.77
N GLY A 5 -8.33 -7.27 3.97
CA GLY A 5 -7.55 -7.15 5.20
C GLY A 5 -6.10 -6.68 5.01
N PHE A 6 -5.60 -6.58 3.77
CA PHE A 6 -4.17 -6.41 3.51
C PHE A 6 -3.64 -5.08 4.05
N TYR A 7 -4.28 -3.96 3.70
CA TYR A 7 -3.82 -2.63 4.13
C TYR A 7 -3.87 -2.45 5.64
N PHE A 8 -4.95 -2.90 6.29
CA PHE A 8 -5.01 -2.83 7.75
C PHE A 8 -3.91 -3.68 8.39
N LEU A 9 -3.64 -4.88 7.86
CA LEU A 9 -2.56 -5.72 8.35
C LEU A 9 -1.18 -5.07 8.18
N LEU A 10 -0.96 -4.42 7.04
CA LEU A 10 0.29 -3.73 6.71
C LEU A 10 0.58 -2.58 7.69
N PHE A 11 -0.44 -1.77 8.02
CA PHE A 11 -0.24 -0.57 8.84
C PHE A 11 -0.56 -0.73 10.33
N LYS A 12 -1.13 -1.87 10.78
CA LYS A 12 -1.53 -2.04 12.19
C LYS A 12 -0.38 -1.77 13.18
N GLY A 13 0.85 -2.13 12.81
CA GLY A 13 2.01 -2.01 13.70
C GLY A 13 2.43 -0.57 13.91
N SER A 14 2.59 0.18 12.82
CA SER A 14 2.93 1.61 12.84
C SER A 14 1.82 2.44 13.48
N MET A 15 0.55 2.18 13.14
CA MET A 15 -0.59 2.85 13.78
C MET A 15 -0.61 2.60 15.29
N LYS A 16 -0.40 1.36 15.72
CA LYS A 16 -0.36 1.00 17.15
C LYS A 16 0.78 1.72 17.87
N LYS A 17 1.94 1.88 17.23
CA LYS A 17 3.09 2.58 17.81
C LYS A 17 2.76 4.04 18.12
N VAL A 18 2.18 4.78 17.18
CA VAL A 18 1.75 6.18 17.39
C VAL A 18 0.73 6.29 18.53
N LEU A 19 -0.21 5.33 18.60
CA LEU A 19 -1.19 5.30 19.68
C LEU A 19 -0.56 5.06 21.06
N ILE A 20 0.45 4.18 21.15
CA ILE A 20 1.18 3.95 22.40
C ILE A 20 1.92 5.21 22.85
N GLU A 21 2.53 5.93 21.91
CA GLU A 21 3.31 7.15 22.20
C GLU A 21 2.44 8.32 22.69
N LYS A 22 1.22 8.46 22.16
CA LYS A 22 0.31 9.57 22.51
C LYS A 22 -0.65 9.24 23.67
N TYR A 23 -0.94 7.97 23.88
CA TYR A 23 -1.89 7.49 24.88
C TYR A 23 -1.22 6.42 25.74
N ASP A 24 -1.74 5.19 25.74
CA ASP A 24 -1.17 4.06 26.44
C ASP A 24 -1.36 2.75 25.66
N LYS A 25 -0.69 1.69 26.11
CA LYS A 25 -0.67 0.38 25.45
C LYS A 25 -2.01 -0.34 25.48
N ALA A 26 -2.81 -0.17 26.52
CA ALA A 26 -4.12 -0.80 26.64
C ALA A 26 -5.09 -0.14 25.64
N TYR A 27 -5.17 1.19 25.67
CA TYR A 27 -5.97 1.97 24.73
C TYR A 27 -5.58 1.70 23.28
N ALA A 28 -4.27 1.74 22.97
CA ALA A 28 -3.78 1.44 21.62
C ALA A 28 -4.19 0.04 21.14
N SER A 29 -4.14 -0.97 22.03
CA SER A 29 -4.52 -2.33 21.68
C SER A 29 -6.02 -2.48 21.45
N GLU A 30 -6.83 -1.81 22.27
CA GLU A 30 -8.28 -1.78 22.13
C GLU A 30 -8.70 -1.11 20.82
N ILE A 31 -8.18 0.08 20.54
CA ILE A 31 -8.48 0.84 19.33
C ILE A 31 -8.11 0.02 18.10
N ILE A 32 -6.92 -0.58 18.04
CA ILE A 32 -6.51 -1.38 16.87
C ILE A 32 -7.43 -2.60 16.68
N LYS A 33 -7.88 -3.25 17.76
CA LYS A 33 -8.83 -4.37 17.67
C LYS A 33 -10.18 -3.91 17.09
N LYS A 34 -10.74 -2.82 17.61
CA LYS A 34 -11.98 -2.21 17.12
C LYS A 34 -11.86 -1.73 15.67
N SER A 35 -10.75 -1.07 15.34
CA SER A 35 -10.45 -0.55 14.01
C SER A 35 -10.45 -1.65 12.95
N LYS A 36 -9.92 -2.84 13.25
CA LYS A 36 -9.94 -3.98 12.31
C LYS A 36 -11.36 -4.38 11.92
N ILE A 37 -12.28 -4.37 12.88
CA ILE A 37 -13.69 -4.73 12.66
C ILE A 37 -14.35 -3.64 11.82
N ILE A 38 -14.16 -2.37 12.19
CA ILE A 38 -14.72 -1.23 11.46
C ILE A 38 -14.19 -1.17 10.04
N TYR A 39 -12.88 -1.34 9.83
CA TYR A 39 -12.28 -1.37 8.50
C TYR A 39 -12.92 -2.42 7.59
N ARG A 40 -13.15 -3.63 8.12
CA ARG A 40 -13.83 -4.70 7.36
C ARG A 40 -15.26 -4.32 7.01
N LYS A 41 -15.98 -3.76 7.97
CA LYS A 41 -17.35 -3.29 7.78
C LYS A 41 -17.42 -2.20 6.70
N LEU A 42 -16.54 -1.20 6.76
CA LEU A 42 -16.47 -0.12 5.76
C LEU A 42 -16.23 -0.64 4.34
N ILE A 43 -15.38 -1.66 4.18
CA ILE A 43 -15.13 -2.27 2.85
C ILE A 43 -16.30 -3.14 2.41
N GLU A 44 -17.02 -3.76 3.34
CA GLU A 44 -18.18 -4.60 3.04
C GLU A 44 -19.41 -3.80 2.65
N GLU A 45 -19.58 -2.62 3.23
CA GLU A 45 -20.71 -1.71 2.95
C GLU A 45 -20.44 -0.75 1.79
N ALA A 46 -19.21 -0.67 1.29
CA ALA A 46 -18.86 0.18 0.16
C ALA A 46 -19.15 -0.54 -1.17
N ASP A 47 -20.32 -0.28 -1.74
CA ASP A 47 -20.80 -0.87 -3.00
C ASP A 47 -19.84 -0.59 -4.19
N ASP A 48 -19.18 0.57 -4.20
CA ASP A 48 -18.28 1.00 -5.27
C ASP A 48 -16.82 0.51 -5.11
N ILE A 49 -16.47 -0.14 -3.99
CA ILE A 49 -15.15 -0.75 -3.80
C ILE A 49 -15.18 -2.15 -4.43
N GLY A 50 -15.11 -2.18 -5.76
CA GLY A 50 -15.17 -3.40 -6.58
C GLY A 50 -13.90 -3.65 -7.40
N LYS A 51 -13.81 -4.83 -8.03
CA LYS A 51 -12.69 -5.22 -8.90
C LYS A 51 -12.52 -4.28 -10.11
N ASP A 52 -13.59 -3.64 -10.53
CA ASP A 52 -13.65 -2.80 -11.72
C ASP A 52 -13.45 -1.30 -11.40
N ASN A 53 -13.29 -0.95 -10.12
CA ASN A 53 -12.98 0.42 -9.71
C ASN A 53 -11.44 0.64 -9.73
N PRO A 54 -10.91 1.51 -10.61
CA PRO A 54 -9.48 1.79 -10.66
C PRO A 54 -8.94 2.44 -9.38
N MET A 55 -9.80 3.02 -8.54
CA MET A 55 -9.46 3.66 -7.26
C MET A 55 -9.66 2.76 -6.04
N ALA A 56 -10.16 1.53 -6.20
CA ALA A 56 -10.46 0.63 -5.08
C ALA A 56 -9.28 0.46 -4.11
N TYR A 57 -8.05 0.43 -4.63
CA TYR A 57 -6.84 0.34 -3.80
C TYR A 57 -6.58 1.60 -2.96
N ASN A 58 -6.77 2.79 -3.54
CA ASN A 58 -6.59 4.06 -2.84
C ASN A 58 -7.65 4.25 -1.75
N GLU A 59 -8.89 3.82 -2.04
CA GLU A 59 -10.00 3.87 -1.09
C GLU A 59 -9.77 2.91 0.08
N MET A 60 -9.43 1.65 -0.18
CA MET A 60 -9.07 0.68 0.88
C MET A 60 -7.88 1.17 1.71
N PHE A 61 -6.88 1.80 1.08
CA PHE A 61 -5.76 2.41 1.79
C PHE A 61 -6.24 3.51 2.75
N ALA A 62 -7.07 4.45 2.27
CA ALA A 62 -7.59 5.54 3.09
C ALA A 62 -8.45 5.04 4.25
N LEU A 63 -9.33 4.06 3.99
CA LEU A 63 -10.19 3.46 5.00
C LEU A 63 -9.42 2.82 6.15
N ALA A 64 -8.21 2.32 5.92
CA ALA A 64 -7.36 1.77 6.98
C ALA A 64 -7.00 2.82 8.05
N PHE A 65 -6.83 4.08 7.66
CA PHE A 65 -6.53 5.20 8.57
C PHE A 65 -7.77 5.88 9.12
N ILE A 66 -8.91 5.81 8.41
CA ILE A 66 -10.20 6.31 8.92
C ILE A 66 -10.75 5.37 10.00
N ALA A 67 -10.53 4.06 9.90
CA ALA A 67 -11.02 3.08 10.85
C ALA A 67 -10.70 3.39 12.33
N PRO A 68 -9.46 3.76 12.73
CA PRO A 68 -9.15 4.15 14.10
C PRO A 68 -9.83 5.44 14.56
N TYR A 69 -10.07 6.40 13.66
CA TYR A 69 -10.83 7.60 13.97
C TYR A 69 -12.26 7.25 14.40
N ILE A 70 -12.95 6.43 13.60
CA ILE A 70 -14.31 5.97 13.89
C ILE A 70 -14.33 5.03 15.12
N ALA A 71 -13.35 4.14 15.24
CA ALA A 71 -13.23 3.21 16.38
C ALA A 71 -13.08 3.91 17.73
N SER A 72 -12.50 5.11 17.71
CA SER A 72 -12.35 5.95 18.89
C SER A 72 -13.56 6.82 19.19
N GLU A 73 -14.66 6.70 18.43
CA GLU A 73 -15.80 7.62 18.50
C GLU A 73 -15.35 9.08 18.30
N LYS A 74 -14.38 9.29 17.39
CA LYS A 74 -13.76 10.60 17.12
C LYS A 74 -12.98 11.21 18.29
N LYS A 75 -12.63 10.44 19.32
CA LYS A 75 -11.77 10.88 20.44
C LYS A 75 -10.31 11.07 20.02
N ILE A 76 -9.85 10.32 19.01
CA ILE A 76 -8.54 10.55 18.40
C ILE A 76 -8.65 11.74 17.45
N PRO A 77 -7.83 12.80 17.60
CA PRO A 77 -7.91 13.96 16.74
C PRO A 77 -7.32 13.65 15.35
N PRO A 78 -7.80 14.30 14.27
CA PRO A 78 -7.34 14.03 12.90
C PRO A 78 -5.83 14.15 12.70
N GLU A 79 -5.15 15.04 13.44
CA GLU A 79 -3.70 15.23 13.40
C GLU A 79 -2.95 13.97 13.85
N THR A 80 -3.55 13.20 14.77
CA THR A 80 -2.99 11.92 15.20
C THR A 80 -3.17 10.85 14.13
N ILE A 81 -4.27 10.89 13.38
CA ILE A 81 -4.49 10.01 12.21
C ILE A 81 -3.51 10.36 11.09
N GLN A 82 -3.27 11.64 10.84
CA GLN A 82 -2.26 12.10 9.88
C GLN A 82 -0.86 11.62 10.28
N GLU A 83 -0.51 11.72 11.55
CA GLU A 83 0.77 11.22 12.06
C GLU A 83 0.88 9.69 11.93
N MET A 84 -0.20 8.95 12.20
CA MET A 84 -0.27 7.51 11.91
C MET A 84 0.01 7.21 10.44
N MET A 85 -0.62 7.95 9.53
CA MET A 85 -0.42 7.79 8.09
C MET A 85 1.04 8.08 7.71
N ARG A 86 1.60 9.19 8.19
CA ARG A 86 2.99 9.58 7.96
C ARG A 86 3.96 8.50 8.43
N GLN A 87 3.88 8.09 9.70
CA GLN A 87 4.78 7.06 10.24
C GLN A 87 4.61 5.71 9.53
N SER A 88 3.38 5.36 9.18
CA SER A 88 3.09 4.13 8.44
C SER A 88 3.78 4.13 7.08
N LEU A 89 3.65 5.20 6.30
CA LEU A 89 4.30 5.35 4.99
C LEU A 89 5.83 5.35 5.09
N TYR A 90 6.40 6.00 6.10
CA TYR A 90 7.85 5.94 6.35
C TYR A 90 8.31 4.52 6.70
N SER A 91 7.55 3.79 7.52
CA SER A 91 7.92 2.43 7.93
C SER A 91 7.92 1.44 6.77
N VAL A 92 7.04 1.63 5.78
CA VAL A 92 6.98 0.80 4.57
C VAL A 92 7.82 1.36 3.41
N LYS A 93 8.59 2.44 3.63
CA LYS A 93 9.46 3.03 2.59
C LYS A 93 10.40 1.98 1.98
N TRP A 94 10.93 1.07 2.79
CA TRP A 94 11.77 -0.03 2.33
C TRP A 94 11.02 -0.99 1.40
N TYR A 95 9.75 -1.31 1.69
CA TYR A 95 8.91 -2.14 0.82
C TYR A 95 8.72 -1.50 -0.55
N PHE A 96 8.42 -0.20 -0.60
CA PHE A 96 8.30 0.52 -1.87
C PHE A 96 9.63 0.67 -2.61
N SER A 97 10.72 0.88 -1.88
CA SER A 97 12.07 0.92 -2.47
C SER A 97 12.43 -0.42 -3.11
N PHE A 98 12.12 -1.54 -2.45
CA PHE A 98 12.36 -2.89 -2.96
C PHE A 98 11.49 -3.20 -4.19
N LEU A 99 10.21 -2.84 -4.14
CA LEU A 99 9.28 -3.01 -5.25
C LEU A 99 9.72 -2.22 -6.49
N LEU A 100 10.17 -0.97 -6.30
CA LEU A 100 10.67 -0.14 -7.39
C LEU A 100 11.98 -0.68 -7.97
N THR A 101 12.90 -1.19 -7.15
CA THR A 101 14.12 -1.84 -7.65
C THR A 101 13.83 -3.10 -8.46
N GLU A 102 12.89 -3.94 -8.02
CA GLU A 102 12.47 -5.14 -8.77
C GLU A 102 11.84 -4.77 -10.12
N ILE A 103 10.94 -3.78 -10.15
CA ILE A 103 10.30 -3.31 -11.39
C ILE A 103 11.36 -2.74 -12.35
N LEU A 104 12.27 -1.90 -11.87
CA LEU A 104 13.38 -1.36 -12.67
C LEU A 104 14.31 -2.46 -13.20
N TRP A 105 14.57 -3.49 -12.39
CA TRP A 105 15.42 -4.61 -12.79
C TRP A 105 14.76 -5.46 -13.88
N VAL A 106 13.49 -5.83 -13.71
CA VAL A 106 12.72 -6.61 -14.70
C VAL A 106 12.54 -5.83 -16.01
N THR A 107 12.15 -4.56 -15.93
CA THR A 107 11.97 -3.71 -17.11
C THR A 107 13.29 -3.42 -17.81
N GLY A 108 14.37 -3.17 -17.05
CA GLY A 108 15.72 -2.99 -17.59
C GLY A 108 16.24 -4.23 -18.32
N LEU A 109 16.07 -5.43 -17.75
CA LEU A 109 16.50 -6.68 -18.39
C LEU A 109 15.73 -6.94 -19.70
N SER A 110 14.43 -6.64 -19.70
CA SER A 110 13.57 -6.73 -20.89
C SER A 110 14.01 -5.76 -21.98
N LEU A 111 14.34 -4.52 -21.61
CA LEU A 111 14.86 -3.51 -22.54
C LEU A 111 16.20 -3.94 -23.17
N ILE A 112 17.12 -4.46 -22.35
CA ILE A 112 18.43 -4.95 -22.80
C ILE A 112 18.28 -6.13 -23.76
N LYS A 113 17.39 -7.09 -23.47
CA LYS A 113 17.08 -8.21 -24.38
C LYS A 113 16.53 -7.69 -25.71
N LYS A 114 15.64 -6.71 -25.69
CA LYS A 114 15.05 -6.11 -26.91
C LYS A 114 16.09 -5.38 -27.75
N ILE A 115 16.97 -4.60 -27.11
CA ILE A 115 18.10 -3.93 -27.79
C ILE A 115 19.04 -4.95 -28.44
N ARG A 116 19.36 -6.04 -27.74
CA ARG A 116 20.25 -7.09 -28.26
C ARG A 116 19.66 -7.82 -29.48
N VAL A 117 18.35 -8.06 -29.51
CA VAL A 117 17.65 -8.63 -30.67
C VAL A 117 17.73 -7.67 -31.86
N LEU A 118 17.42 -6.39 -31.65
CA LEU A 118 17.47 -5.36 -32.70
C LEU A 118 18.88 -5.16 -33.27
N GLN A 119 19.92 -5.24 -32.43
CA GLN A 119 21.31 -5.18 -32.91
C GLN A 119 21.68 -6.40 -33.76
N ARG A 120 21.17 -7.59 -33.41
CA ARG A 120 21.41 -8.83 -34.16
C ARG A 120 20.69 -8.81 -35.52
N GLU A 121 19.44 -8.37 -35.56
CA GLU A 121 18.68 -8.17 -36.80
C GLU A 121 19.35 -7.15 -37.72
N ARG A 122 19.82 -6.03 -37.15
CA ARG A 122 20.58 -5.00 -37.90
C ARG A 122 21.88 -5.55 -38.49
N SER A 123 22.62 -6.38 -37.74
CA SER A 123 23.85 -7.00 -38.27
C SER A 123 23.58 -8.02 -39.37
N SER A 124 22.50 -8.81 -39.28
CA SER A 124 22.13 -9.77 -40.32
C SER A 124 21.64 -9.11 -41.61
N ILE A 125 21.00 -7.94 -41.52
CA ILE A 125 20.57 -7.17 -42.70
C ILE A 125 21.80 -6.57 -43.42
N SER A 126 22.76 -6.04 -42.66
CA SER A 126 24.00 -5.48 -43.22
C SER A 126 24.89 -6.51 -43.94
N SER A 127 24.82 -7.79 -43.56
CA SER A 127 25.58 -8.88 -44.21
C SER A 127 24.88 -9.52 -45.41
N ALA A 128 23.62 -9.16 -45.67
CA ALA A 128 22.84 -9.65 -46.81
C ALA A 128 22.84 -8.67 -47.99
N GLU A 129 23.38 -7.47 -47.81
CA GLU A 129 23.50 -6.41 -48.83
C GLU A 129 24.90 -6.31 -49.46
N GLU A 130 25.88 -7.09 -48.99
CA GLU A 130 27.21 -7.32 -49.62
C GLU A 130 27.21 -8.59 -50.49
#